data_AF-A0A6J4VRS0-F1
#
_entry.id   AF-A0A6J4VRS0-F1
#
_cell.length_a   1.000
_cell.length_b   1.000
_cell.length_c   1.000
_cell.angle_alpha   90.00
_cell.angle_beta   90.00
_cell.angle_gamma   90.00
#
_symmetry.space_group_name_H-M   'P 1'
#
loop_
_entity.id
_entity.type
_entity.pdbx_description
1 polymer ?
#
loop_
_entity_poly.entity_id
_entity_poly.type
_entity_poly.pdbx_seq_one_letter_code
_entity_poly.pdbx_strand_id
1 'polypeptide(L)'
;GSEVRDQIKWIAFAASLLGLGLLVEVVSALLVAPDNFGTGGTQPFWLKLFQDAVTLSYAGIAVAVGFAILKHHLYDIDIVINRTLVYGALTASVVGIYLLVVGYLGALFRTGGNLLISLVATGLVAVLFAPLRDRMQRGVNRLMYGERDEPYKVLSRLGRRLEGTLAPEAVLPTIVENIARTLRLPHVAIWLADGEALRLGAAHGDAPARTTVRDTGTVESLRRAPDGLHPAELAPSGEYGAILEECGVALVLPLTHQGELVGALCMTPRRPGETFSPADRQLLRDLATQAGAAAHAVRLTVALRSSLEELRQSRERLVAAQEEERRRIQRDLHDGLGPV
;
A
#
# COMPACT_ATOMS: atom_id res chain seq x y z
N GLY A 1 23.68 25.59 2.14
CA GLY A 1 23.52 25.36 0.70
C GLY A 1 23.18 26.67 0.02
N SER A 2 23.84 26.97 -1.10
CA SER A 2 23.55 28.14 -1.95
C SER A 2 22.09 28.14 -2.44
N GLU A 3 21.50 26.98 -2.68
CA GLU A 3 20.11 26.82 -3.14
C GLU A 3 19.07 27.31 -2.11
N VAL A 4 19.27 27.04 -0.81
CA VAL A 4 18.37 27.52 0.25
C VAL A 4 18.40 29.04 0.34
N ARG A 5 19.57 29.66 0.14
CA ARG A 5 19.71 31.13 0.14
C ARG A 5 19.01 31.76 -1.06
N ASP A 6 19.01 31.12 -2.22
CA ASP A 6 18.36 31.66 -3.41
C ASP A 6 16.84 31.46 -3.38
N GLN A 7 16.34 30.36 -2.82
CA GLN A 7 14.90 30.17 -2.57
C GLN A 7 14.33 31.22 -1.59
N ILE A 8 15.07 31.53 -0.51
CA ILE A 8 14.66 32.56 0.46
C ILE A 8 14.59 33.95 -0.18
N LYS A 9 15.50 34.28 -1.11
CA LYS A 9 15.46 35.57 -1.84
C LYS A 9 14.22 35.72 -2.70
N TRP A 10 13.82 34.67 -3.43
CA TRP A 10 12.61 34.72 -4.27
C TRP A 10 11.33 34.84 -3.45
N ILE A 11 11.25 34.14 -2.31
CA ILE A 11 10.11 34.26 -1.39
C ILE A 11 10.08 35.66 -0.76
N ALA A 12 11.22 36.20 -0.33
CA ALA A 12 11.31 37.55 0.22
C ALA A 12 10.92 38.61 -0.83
N PHE A 13 11.34 38.44 -2.09
CA PHE A 13 10.96 39.31 -3.20
C PHE A 13 9.45 39.24 -3.50
N ALA A 14 8.87 38.05 -3.55
CA ALA A 14 7.43 37.88 -3.75
C ALA A 14 6.62 38.49 -2.59
N ALA A 15 7.07 38.29 -1.34
CA ALA A 15 6.41 38.85 -0.15
C ALA A 15 6.48 40.38 -0.12
N SER A 16 7.61 40.98 -0.49
CA SER A 16 7.76 42.43 -0.55
C SER A 16 6.96 43.05 -1.70
N LEU A 17 6.86 42.37 -2.84
CA LEU A 17 6.00 42.79 -3.96
C LEU A 17 4.51 42.73 -3.59
N LEU A 18 4.08 41.67 -2.90
CA LEU A 18 2.71 41.53 -2.38
C LEU A 18 2.36 42.65 -1.40
N GLY A 19 3.26 42.90 -0.43
CA GLY A 19 3.08 43.95 0.57
C GLY A 19 3.03 45.36 -0.05
N LEU A 20 3.83 45.63 -1.08
CA LEU A 20 3.80 46.90 -1.80
C LEU A 20 2.47 47.14 -2.49
N GLY A 21 1.92 46.13 -3.18
CA GLY A 21 0.60 46.26 -3.82
C GLY A 21 -0.52 46.54 -2.80
N LEU A 22 -0.45 45.91 -1.63
CA LEU A 22 -1.48 46.01 -0.59
C LEU A 22 -1.43 47.42 0.05
N LEU A 23 -0.21 47.95 0.21
CA LEU A 23 0.00 49.32 0.63
C LEU A 23 -0.52 50.34 -0.40
N VAL A 24 -0.31 50.11 -1.70
CA VAL A 24 -0.87 50.95 -2.77
C VAL A 24 -2.40 50.94 -2.74
N GLU A 25 -3.01 49.77 -2.53
CA GLU A 25 -4.46 49.61 -2.45
C GLU A 25 -5.05 50.38 -1.25
N VAL A 26 -4.44 50.23 -0.06
CA VAL A 26 -4.82 50.95 1.16
C VAL A 26 -4.65 52.46 1.01
N VAL A 27 -3.53 52.92 0.46
CA VAL A 27 -3.28 54.35 0.21
C VAL A 27 -4.27 54.92 -0.80
N SER A 28 -4.57 54.17 -1.88
CA SER A 28 -5.57 54.58 -2.86
C SER A 28 -6.97 54.70 -2.24
N ALA A 29 -7.34 53.75 -1.37
CA ALA A 29 -8.60 53.78 -0.66
C ALA A 29 -8.67 54.98 0.31
N LEU A 30 -7.57 55.29 1.01
CA LEU A 30 -7.50 56.41 1.95
C LEU A 30 -7.56 57.78 1.27
N LEU A 31 -6.92 57.93 0.11
CA LEU A 31 -6.92 59.17 -0.68
C LEU A 31 -8.27 59.45 -1.33
N VAL A 32 -9.06 58.41 -1.62
CA VAL A 32 -10.36 58.49 -2.32
C VAL A 32 -11.54 58.33 -1.36
N ALA A 33 -11.29 57.95 -0.11
CA ALA A 33 -12.29 57.88 0.96
C ALA A 33 -13.01 59.22 1.28
N PRO A 34 -12.39 60.42 1.22
CA PRO A 34 -13.06 61.66 1.62
C PRO A 34 -14.33 61.96 0.82
N ASP A 35 -14.39 61.56 -0.45
CA ASP A 35 -15.50 61.89 -1.36
C ASP A 35 -16.64 60.84 -1.36
N ASN A 36 -16.40 59.64 -0.83
CA ASN A 36 -17.34 58.51 -0.92
C ASN A 36 -18.28 58.34 0.28
N PHE A 37 -18.09 59.11 1.35
CA PHE A 37 -18.90 58.99 2.58
C PHE A 37 -20.24 59.74 2.55
N GLY A 38 -20.58 60.52 1.51
CA GLY A 38 -21.81 61.34 1.56
C GLY A 38 -22.44 61.82 0.25
N THR A 39 -21.78 61.74 -0.89
CA THR A 39 -22.37 62.09 -2.20
C THR A 39 -21.93 61.06 -3.21
N GLY A 40 -22.81 60.64 -4.13
CA GLY A 40 -22.55 59.59 -5.14
C GLY A 40 -21.47 59.96 -6.16
N GLY A 41 -20.25 60.26 -5.69
CA GLY A 41 -19.07 60.50 -6.49
C GLY A 41 -18.75 59.24 -7.27
N THR A 42 -18.89 59.31 -8.58
CA THR A 42 -18.45 58.23 -9.47
C THR A 42 -16.94 58.17 -9.43
N GLN A 43 -16.36 57.10 -8.87
CA GLN A 43 -14.93 56.88 -8.93
C GLN A 43 -14.44 56.95 -10.39
N PRO A 44 -13.29 57.58 -10.66
CA PRO A 44 -12.72 57.61 -12.00
C PRO A 44 -12.54 56.18 -12.52
N PHE A 45 -13.07 55.90 -13.71
CA PHE A 45 -13.08 54.54 -14.25
C PHE A 45 -11.68 53.92 -14.37
N TRP A 46 -10.65 54.73 -14.65
CA TRP A 46 -9.25 54.31 -14.70
C TRP A 46 -8.74 53.80 -13.34
N LEU A 47 -9.16 54.43 -12.24
CA LEU A 47 -8.75 54.02 -10.89
C LEU A 47 -9.39 52.69 -10.51
N LYS A 48 -10.67 52.51 -10.83
CA LYS A 48 -11.37 51.23 -10.66
C LYS A 48 -10.73 50.11 -11.49
N LEU A 49 -10.44 50.37 -12.77
CA LEU A 49 -9.71 49.44 -13.65
C LEU A 49 -8.35 49.05 -13.07
N PHE A 50 -7.62 50.01 -12.51
CA PHE A 50 -6.33 49.76 -11.89
C PHE A 50 -6.46 48.90 -10.63
N GLN A 51 -7.43 49.17 -9.77
CA GLN A 51 -7.70 48.35 -8.58
C GLN A 51 -8.11 46.93 -8.97
N ASP A 52 -9.06 46.77 -9.90
CA ASP A 52 -9.50 45.46 -10.39
C ASP A 52 -8.31 44.65 -10.98
N ALA A 53 -7.40 45.32 -11.71
CA ALA A 53 -6.18 44.70 -12.24
C ALA A 53 -5.20 44.27 -11.14
N VAL A 54 -4.97 45.11 -10.13
CA VAL A 54 -4.15 44.76 -8.95
C VAL A 54 -4.74 43.58 -8.20
N THR A 55 -6.05 43.57 -7.95
CA THR A 55 -6.75 42.44 -7.31
C THR A 55 -6.61 41.15 -8.12
N LEU A 56 -6.73 41.23 -9.45
CA LEU A 56 -6.56 40.07 -10.33
C LEU A 56 -5.10 39.54 -10.32
N SER A 57 -4.13 40.44 -10.14
CA SER A 57 -2.70 40.08 -10.02
C SER A 57 -2.44 39.13 -8.85
N TYR A 58 -3.09 39.37 -7.71
CA TYR A 58 -2.97 38.50 -6.53
C TYR A 58 -3.49 37.09 -6.77
N ALA A 59 -4.61 36.97 -7.48
CA ALA A 59 -5.14 35.67 -7.89
C ALA A 59 -4.16 34.95 -8.85
N GLY A 60 -3.53 35.69 -9.77
CA GLY A 60 -2.51 35.17 -10.68
C GLY A 60 -1.29 34.58 -9.97
N ILE A 61 -0.83 35.23 -8.89
CA ILE A 61 0.27 34.71 -8.06
C ILE A 61 -0.11 33.39 -7.40
N ALA A 62 -1.31 33.28 -6.82
CA ALA A 62 -1.78 32.04 -6.20
C ALA A 62 -1.86 30.88 -7.20
N VAL A 63 -2.33 31.16 -8.43
CA VAL A 63 -2.37 30.17 -9.52
C VAL A 63 -0.96 29.78 -9.98
N ALA A 64 -0.05 30.74 -10.12
CA ALA A 64 1.33 30.49 -10.53
C ALA A 64 2.09 29.66 -9.51
N VAL A 65 1.90 29.93 -8.20
CA VAL A 65 2.45 29.11 -7.11
C VAL A 65 1.89 27.69 -7.16
N GLY A 66 0.58 27.54 -7.33
CA GLY A 66 -0.05 26.23 -7.50
C GLY A 66 0.52 25.46 -8.70
N PHE A 67 0.68 26.13 -9.85
CA PHE A 67 1.27 25.55 -11.04
C PHE A 67 2.74 25.17 -10.86
N ALA A 68 3.54 26.00 -10.19
CA ALA A 68 4.94 25.72 -9.90
C ALA A 68 5.11 24.51 -8.98
N ILE A 69 4.28 24.38 -7.94
CA ILE A 69 4.29 23.23 -7.03
C ILE A 69 3.93 21.95 -7.79
N LEU A 70 2.90 22.00 -8.64
CA LEU A 70 2.44 20.85 -9.42
C LEU A 70 3.45 20.42 -10.49
N LYS A 71 4.05 21.39 -11.20
CA LYS A 71 4.95 21.13 -12.33
C LYS A 71 6.38 20.77 -11.94
N HIS A 72 6.87 21.23 -10.77
CA HIS A 72 8.28 21.10 -10.41
C HIS A 72 8.59 20.11 -9.27
N HIS A 73 7.60 19.37 -8.73
CA HIS A 73 7.77 18.29 -7.73
C HIS A 73 8.84 18.62 -6.65
N LEU A 74 8.82 19.86 -6.13
CA LEU A 74 9.93 20.43 -5.34
C LEU A 74 10.11 19.76 -3.95
N TYR A 75 9.23 18.83 -3.61
CA TYR A 75 9.28 17.98 -2.43
C TYR A 75 8.72 16.61 -2.84
N ASP A 76 9.28 15.51 -2.32
CA ASP A 76 8.82 14.12 -2.49
C ASP A 76 7.35 13.92 -2.02
N ILE A 77 6.39 14.51 -2.75
CA ILE A 77 4.96 14.64 -2.39
C ILE A 77 4.10 13.84 -3.39
N ASP A 78 4.68 13.01 -4.27
CA ASP A 78 3.96 12.31 -5.35
C ASP A 78 2.74 11.49 -4.87
N ILE A 79 2.75 11.00 -3.62
CA ILE A 79 1.62 10.29 -3.00
C ILE A 79 0.50 11.26 -2.54
N VAL A 80 0.84 12.48 -2.14
CA VAL A 80 -0.11 13.48 -1.65
C VAL A 80 -0.62 14.39 -2.78
N ILE A 81 0.15 14.65 -3.84
CA ILE A 81 -0.26 15.48 -5.00
C ILE A 81 -1.50 14.90 -5.68
N ASN A 82 -1.50 13.60 -6.03
CA ASN A 82 -2.69 12.99 -6.66
C ASN A 82 -3.92 13.03 -5.75
N ARG A 83 -3.72 12.99 -4.42
CA ARG A 83 -4.80 13.02 -3.44
C ARG A 83 -5.36 14.45 -3.32
N THR A 84 -4.53 15.46 -3.09
CA THR A 84 -4.97 16.86 -2.91
C THR A 84 -5.47 17.50 -4.20
N LEU A 85 -4.93 17.12 -5.37
CA LEU A 85 -5.38 17.63 -6.66
C LEU A 85 -6.76 17.09 -7.02
N VAL A 86 -7.04 15.81 -6.75
CA VAL A 86 -8.38 15.23 -6.92
C VAL A 86 -9.38 15.81 -5.91
N TYR A 87 -8.99 15.96 -4.63
CA TYR A 87 -9.85 16.64 -3.63
C TYR A 87 -10.11 18.10 -3.98
N GLY A 88 -9.09 18.82 -4.46
CA GLY A 88 -9.18 20.21 -4.88
C GLY A 88 -10.08 20.36 -6.11
N ALA A 89 -9.86 19.57 -7.16
CA ALA A 89 -10.67 19.57 -8.37
C ALA A 89 -12.13 19.20 -8.08
N LEU A 90 -12.36 18.20 -7.22
CA LEU A 90 -13.71 17.80 -6.82
C LEU A 90 -14.40 18.90 -6.01
N THR A 91 -13.71 19.49 -5.03
CA THR A 91 -14.26 20.58 -4.21
C THR A 91 -14.59 21.78 -5.08
N ALA A 92 -13.70 22.15 -6.00
CA ALA A 92 -13.93 23.20 -6.98
C ALA A 92 -15.12 22.89 -7.88
N SER A 93 -15.27 21.64 -8.33
CA SER A 93 -16.42 21.21 -9.15
C SER A 93 -17.73 21.30 -8.38
N VAL A 94 -17.77 20.86 -7.12
CA VAL A 94 -18.96 20.94 -6.26
C VAL A 94 -19.35 22.39 -6.01
N VAL A 95 -18.37 23.24 -5.66
CA VAL A 95 -18.61 24.68 -5.46
C VAL A 95 -19.06 25.35 -6.76
N GLY A 96 -18.45 25.00 -7.89
CA GLY A 96 -18.83 25.52 -9.21
C GLY A 96 -20.25 25.16 -9.60
N ILE A 97 -20.65 23.90 -9.42
CA ILE A 97 -22.03 23.45 -9.66
C ILE A 97 -23.00 24.16 -8.72
N TYR A 98 -22.66 24.32 -7.44
CA TYR A 98 -23.47 25.07 -6.48
C TYR A 98 -23.72 26.52 -6.95
N LEU A 99 -22.64 27.23 -7.34
CA LEU A 99 -22.75 28.60 -7.84
C LEU A 99 -23.57 28.67 -9.13
N LEU A 100 -23.41 27.68 -10.04
CA LEU A 100 -24.19 27.58 -11.27
C LEU A 100 -25.68 27.38 -10.99
N VAL A 101 -26.04 26.45 -10.10
CA VAL A 101 -27.43 26.12 -9.78
C VAL A 101 -28.11 27.28 -9.05
N VAL A 102 -27.46 27.83 -8.01
CA VAL A 102 -28.01 28.96 -7.25
C VAL A 102 -28.09 30.22 -8.11
N GLY A 103 -27.06 30.49 -8.92
CA GLY A 103 -27.05 31.61 -9.86
C GLY A 103 -28.13 31.47 -10.93
N TYR A 104 -28.29 30.28 -11.52
CA TYR A 104 -29.29 30.00 -12.55
C TYR A 104 -30.72 30.11 -12.00
N LEU A 105 -31.03 29.46 -10.87
CA LEU A 105 -32.35 29.57 -10.24
C LEU A 105 -32.59 31.01 -9.75
N GLY A 106 -31.60 31.64 -9.13
CA GLY A 106 -31.71 33.04 -8.69
C GLY A 106 -32.03 33.99 -9.85
N ALA A 107 -31.44 33.76 -11.03
CA ALA A 107 -31.75 34.51 -12.25
C ALA A 107 -33.15 34.19 -12.79
N LEU A 108 -33.57 32.92 -12.78
CA LEU A 108 -34.88 32.50 -13.28
C LEU A 108 -36.04 33.04 -12.42
N PHE A 109 -35.86 33.06 -11.10
CA PHE A 109 -36.88 33.48 -10.13
C PHE A 109 -36.90 34.99 -9.88
N ARG A 110 -35.85 35.73 -10.25
CA ARG A 110 -35.85 37.21 -10.23
C ARG A 110 -36.99 37.81 -11.04
N THR A 111 -37.51 37.07 -12.01
CA THR A 111 -38.63 37.45 -12.89
C THR A 111 -40.01 37.42 -12.20
N GLY A 112 -40.14 36.78 -11.02
CA GLY A 112 -41.44 36.54 -10.35
C GLY A 112 -41.81 37.46 -9.18
N GLY A 113 -40.95 38.43 -8.81
CA GLY A 113 -41.25 39.51 -7.84
C GLY A 113 -41.47 39.12 -6.36
N ASN A 114 -41.70 37.85 -6.02
CA ASN A 114 -42.02 37.43 -4.66
C ASN A 114 -40.79 36.87 -3.94
N LEU A 115 -40.24 37.68 -3.03
CA LEU A 115 -39.09 37.37 -2.15
C LEU A 115 -39.27 36.05 -1.39
N LEU A 116 -40.51 35.73 -0.98
CA LEU A 116 -40.88 34.47 -0.33
C LEU A 116 -40.61 33.25 -1.22
N ILE A 117 -40.91 33.32 -2.52
CA ILE A 117 -40.71 32.21 -3.46
C ILE A 117 -39.22 31.98 -3.68
N SER A 118 -38.43 33.06 -3.81
CA SER A 118 -36.96 32.96 -3.93
C SER A 118 -36.33 32.39 -2.66
N LEU A 119 -36.84 32.75 -1.48
CA LEU A 119 -36.33 32.23 -0.21
C LEU A 119 -36.62 30.74 -0.05
N VAL A 120 -37.86 30.33 -0.34
CA VAL A 120 -38.28 28.92 -0.28
C VAL A 120 -37.55 28.09 -1.33
N ALA A 121 -37.38 28.60 -2.56
CA ALA A 121 -36.63 27.91 -3.61
C ALA A 121 -35.15 27.74 -3.24
N THR A 122 -34.51 28.79 -2.71
CA THR A 122 -33.10 28.71 -2.25
C THR A 122 -32.94 27.70 -1.11
N GLY A 123 -33.88 27.70 -0.14
CA GLY A 123 -33.91 26.73 0.95
C GLY A 123 -34.09 25.30 0.45
N LEU A 124 -35.00 25.08 -0.50
CA LEU A 124 -35.27 23.76 -1.08
C LEU A 124 -34.05 23.22 -1.85
N VAL A 125 -33.37 24.09 -2.61
CA VAL A 125 -32.12 23.74 -3.31
C VAL A 125 -31.05 23.32 -2.31
N ALA A 126 -30.83 24.09 -1.23
CA ALA A 126 -29.84 23.76 -0.21
C ALA A 126 -30.11 22.39 0.45
N VAL A 127 -31.37 22.09 0.75
CA VAL A 127 -31.79 20.80 1.35
C VAL A 127 -31.61 19.62 0.39
N LEU A 128 -31.93 19.79 -0.90
CA LEU A 128 -31.75 18.75 -1.92
C LEU A 128 -30.28 18.49 -2.24
N PHE A 129 -29.43 19.52 -2.13
CA PHE A 129 -28.01 19.40 -2.48
C PHE A 129 -27.14 18.81 -1.37
N ALA A 130 -27.49 19.00 -0.09
CA ALA A 130 -26.78 18.40 1.04
C ALA A 130 -26.59 16.87 0.91
N PRO A 131 -27.63 16.05 0.64
CA PRO A 131 -27.46 14.61 0.49
C PRO A 131 -26.71 14.23 -0.80
N LEU A 132 -26.76 15.06 -1.85
CA LEU A 132 -26.04 14.83 -3.10
C LEU A 132 -24.53 15.02 -2.92
N ARG A 133 -24.13 16.08 -2.19
CA ARG A 133 -22.74 16.33 -1.81
C ARG A 133 -22.15 15.15 -1.04
N ASP A 134 -22.87 14.66 -0.03
CA ASP A 134 -22.40 13.53 0.79
C ASP A 134 -22.35 12.21 0.01
N ARG A 135 -23.23 12.01 -0.99
CA ARG A 135 -23.15 10.85 -1.88
C ARG A 135 -21.98 10.93 -2.84
N MET A 136 -21.69 12.11 -3.41
CA MET A 136 -20.52 12.30 -4.27
C MET A 136 -19.22 12.12 -3.47
N GLN A 137 -19.15 12.65 -2.25
CA GLN A 137 -17.98 12.46 -1.36
C GLN A 137 -17.78 11.00 -0.98
N ARG A 138 -18.85 10.26 -0.64
CA ARG A 138 -18.76 8.82 -0.35
C ARG A 138 -18.42 7.98 -1.57
N GLY A 139 -18.98 8.31 -2.73
CA GLY A 139 -18.66 7.65 -3.99
C GLY A 139 -17.19 7.79 -4.36
N VAL A 140 -16.63 8.99 -4.17
CA VAL A 140 -15.20 9.24 -4.40
C VAL A 140 -14.33 8.60 -3.33
N ASN A 141 -14.70 8.65 -2.05
CA ASN A 141 -13.96 7.92 -1.02
C ASN A 141 -13.93 6.42 -1.29
N ARG A 142 -15.01 5.84 -1.83
CA ARG A 142 -15.03 4.43 -2.26
C ARG A 142 -14.15 4.17 -3.48
N LEU A 143 -14.11 5.11 -4.42
CA LEU A 143 -13.29 5.02 -5.63
C LEU A 143 -11.79 5.23 -5.35
N MET A 144 -11.44 6.04 -4.35
CA MET A 144 -10.07 6.46 -4.05
C MET A 144 -9.43 5.76 -2.84
N TYR A 145 -10.18 5.29 -1.85
CA TYR A 145 -9.60 4.66 -0.65
C TYR A 145 -9.73 3.14 -0.59
N GLY A 146 -10.55 2.52 -1.43
CA GLY A 146 -10.77 1.06 -1.39
C GLY A 146 -11.03 0.56 0.04
N GLU A 147 -12.27 0.66 0.52
CA GLU A 147 -12.72 0.11 1.82
C GLU A 147 -11.67 0.07 2.95
N ARG A 148 -11.14 1.24 3.32
CA ARG A 148 -10.48 1.44 4.62
C ARG A 148 -11.48 2.08 5.58
N ASP A 149 -12.12 1.22 6.37
CA ASP A 149 -12.51 1.46 7.78
C ASP A 149 -13.35 0.26 8.24
N GLU A 150 -12.72 -0.80 8.76
CA GLU A 150 -13.35 -1.74 9.70
C GLU A 150 -12.32 -2.76 10.25
N PRO A 151 -11.58 -2.41 11.32
CA PRO A 151 -10.64 -3.30 12.02
C PRO A 151 -11.29 -4.62 12.52
N TYR A 152 -12.60 -4.63 12.71
CA TYR A 152 -13.36 -5.80 13.20
C TYR A 152 -13.61 -6.88 12.14
N LYS A 153 -13.45 -6.58 10.83
CA LYS A 153 -13.55 -7.61 9.79
C LYS A 153 -12.37 -8.60 9.81
N VAL A 154 -11.23 -8.20 10.39
CA VAL A 154 -10.01 -9.03 10.52
C VAL A 154 -10.24 -10.21 11.48
N LEU A 155 -11.03 -10.02 12.54
CA LEU A 155 -11.35 -11.09 13.50
C LEU A 155 -12.25 -12.18 12.89
N SER A 156 -13.09 -11.83 11.92
CA SER A 156 -14.03 -12.78 11.30
C SER A 156 -13.42 -13.69 10.22
N ARG A 157 -12.22 -13.36 9.71
CA ARG A 157 -11.48 -14.19 8.74
C ARG A 157 -10.62 -15.26 9.43
N LEU A 158 -10.25 -15.04 10.70
CA LEU A 158 -9.51 -16.02 11.51
C LEU A 158 -10.35 -17.27 11.80
N GLY A 159 -11.66 -17.11 12.02
CA GLY A 159 -12.52 -18.23 12.42
C GLY A 159 -12.89 -19.24 11.32
N ARG A 160 -12.67 -18.91 10.03
CA ARG A 160 -13.21 -19.71 8.91
C ARG A 160 -12.17 -20.47 8.07
N ARG A 161 -10.88 -20.31 8.34
CA ARG A 161 -9.79 -21.03 7.64
C ARG A 161 -9.14 -22.15 8.45
N LEU A 162 -9.65 -22.39 9.66
CA LEU A 162 -9.27 -23.50 10.53
C LEU A 162 -9.98 -24.82 10.18
N GLU A 163 -10.79 -24.89 9.13
CA GLU A 163 -11.77 -25.98 8.97
C GLU A 163 -11.66 -26.74 7.63
N GLY A 164 -10.47 -26.80 7.04
CA GLY A 164 -10.25 -27.42 5.73
C GLY A 164 -9.36 -28.66 5.77
N THR A 165 -9.99 -29.84 5.86
CA THR A 165 -9.45 -31.20 5.71
C THR A 165 -8.77 -31.43 4.35
N LEU A 166 -7.57 -30.87 4.14
CA LEU A 166 -6.76 -31.13 2.94
C LEU A 166 -5.43 -31.76 3.35
N ALA A 167 -5.03 -32.81 2.66
CA ALA A 167 -3.76 -33.48 2.87
C ALA A 167 -2.61 -32.44 2.78
N PRO A 168 -1.71 -32.37 3.78
CA PRO A 168 -0.71 -31.30 3.90
C PRO A 168 0.15 -31.09 2.65
N GLU A 169 0.35 -32.12 1.81
CA GLU A 169 1.22 -32.02 0.64
C GLU A 169 0.60 -31.21 -0.51
N ALA A 170 -0.73 -31.17 -0.64
CA ALA A 170 -1.40 -30.53 -1.78
C ALA A 170 -1.80 -29.07 -1.53
N VAL A 171 -1.68 -28.60 -0.28
CA VAL A 171 -2.16 -27.27 0.12
C VAL A 171 -1.30 -26.15 -0.47
N LEU A 172 0.03 -26.26 -0.39
CA LEU A 172 0.93 -25.22 -0.89
C LEU A 172 0.87 -25.04 -2.41
N PRO A 173 0.94 -26.10 -3.24
CA PRO A 173 0.78 -25.95 -4.68
C PRO A 173 -0.54 -25.29 -5.08
N THR A 174 -1.64 -25.67 -4.42
CA THR A 174 -2.98 -25.09 -4.67
C THR A 174 -3.04 -23.60 -4.32
N ILE A 175 -2.37 -23.18 -3.24
CA ILE A 175 -2.29 -21.77 -2.85
C ILE A 175 -1.50 -20.98 -3.89
N VAL A 176 -0.32 -21.47 -4.28
CA VAL A 176 0.54 -20.79 -5.26
C VAL A 176 -0.15 -20.67 -6.61
N GLU A 177 -0.80 -21.74 -7.08
CA GLU A 177 -1.54 -21.74 -8.34
C GLU A 177 -2.71 -20.76 -8.33
N ASN A 178 -3.48 -20.71 -7.24
CA ASN A 178 -4.59 -19.77 -7.12
C ASN A 178 -4.10 -18.32 -7.08
N ILE A 179 -3.01 -18.04 -6.37
CA ILE A 179 -2.41 -16.69 -6.33
C ILE A 179 -1.93 -16.29 -7.73
N ALA A 180 -1.19 -17.18 -8.41
CA ALA A 180 -0.69 -16.93 -9.75
C ALA A 180 -1.82 -16.67 -10.77
N ARG A 181 -2.87 -17.50 -10.76
CA ARG A 181 -4.02 -17.34 -11.67
C ARG A 181 -4.83 -16.08 -11.37
N THR A 182 -5.12 -15.82 -10.10
CA THR A 182 -5.98 -14.68 -9.69
C THR A 182 -5.30 -13.35 -9.98
N LEU A 183 -4.01 -13.24 -9.69
CA LEU A 183 -3.22 -12.02 -9.89
C LEU A 183 -2.54 -11.97 -11.26
N ARG A 184 -2.69 -13.02 -12.08
CA ARG A 184 -2.07 -13.20 -13.40
C ARG A 184 -0.54 -12.99 -13.35
N LEU A 185 0.09 -13.59 -12.35
CA LEU A 185 1.53 -13.48 -12.12
C LEU A 185 2.26 -14.58 -12.92
N PRO A 186 3.37 -14.25 -13.62
CA PRO A 186 4.14 -15.24 -14.38
C PRO A 186 4.78 -16.31 -13.50
N HIS A 187 5.30 -15.91 -12.35
CA HIS A 187 5.99 -16.79 -11.42
C HIS A 187 5.69 -16.43 -9.96
N VAL A 188 5.34 -17.44 -9.16
CA VAL A 188 5.10 -17.35 -7.71
C VAL A 188 5.71 -18.58 -7.05
N ALA A 189 6.43 -18.40 -5.94
CA ALA A 189 7.05 -19.49 -5.21
C ALA A 189 6.91 -19.31 -3.70
N ILE A 190 6.70 -20.41 -2.98
CA ILE A 190 6.73 -20.49 -1.53
C ILE A 190 7.98 -21.25 -1.11
N TRP A 191 8.80 -20.59 -0.30
CA TRP A 191 9.94 -21.15 0.39
C TRP A 191 9.59 -21.35 1.85
N LEU A 192 9.93 -22.50 2.41
CA LEU A 192 9.74 -22.87 3.82
C LEU A 192 11.06 -22.70 4.56
N ALA A 193 11.01 -22.03 5.71
CA ALA A 193 12.16 -21.88 6.60
C ALA A 193 12.34 -23.15 7.44
N ASP A 194 13.52 -23.73 7.30
CA ASP A 194 14.02 -24.90 8.04
C ASP A 194 15.30 -24.47 8.78
N GLY A 195 15.12 -23.89 9.96
CA GLY A 195 16.20 -23.26 10.73
C GLY A 195 16.82 -22.08 9.97
N GLU A 196 18.05 -22.29 9.48
CA GLU A 196 18.84 -21.31 8.70
C GLU A 196 18.77 -21.55 7.18
N ALA A 197 18.00 -22.55 6.75
CA ALA A 197 17.83 -22.88 5.35
C ALA A 197 16.41 -22.53 4.86
N LEU A 198 16.31 -22.19 3.58
CA LEU A 198 15.07 -22.01 2.86
C LEU A 198 14.92 -23.15 1.85
N ARG A 199 13.84 -23.91 1.97
CA ARG A 199 13.51 -25.03 1.09
C ARG A 199 12.29 -24.68 0.24
N LEU A 200 12.33 -24.97 -1.05
CA LEU A 200 11.21 -24.74 -1.94
C LEU A 200 10.06 -25.68 -1.56
N GLY A 201 8.95 -25.11 -1.12
CA GLY A 201 7.73 -25.85 -0.78
C GLY A 201 6.81 -26.04 -1.99
N ALA A 202 6.63 -24.98 -2.79
CA ALA A 202 5.85 -25.01 -4.01
C ALA A 202 6.25 -23.87 -4.95
N ALA A 203 6.15 -24.08 -6.27
CA ALA A 203 6.36 -23.05 -7.28
C ALA A 203 5.33 -23.17 -8.40
N HIS A 204 5.02 -22.04 -9.02
CA HIS A 204 4.25 -21.94 -10.26
C HIS A 204 5.01 -21.05 -11.24
N GLY A 205 5.09 -21.47 -12.50
CA GLY A 205 5.98 -20.88 -13.50
C GLY A 205 7.29 -21.67 -13.62
N ASP A 206 8.33 -21.07 -14.19
CA ASP A 206 9.65 -21.70 -14.31
C ASP A 206 10.23 -21.92 -12.91
N ALA A 207 10.36 -23.19 -12.51
CA ALA A 207 10.86 -23.55 -11.20
C ALA A 207 12.37 -23.26 -11.11
N PRO A 208 12.86 -22.70 -9.98
CA PRO A 208 14.28 -22.44 -9.80
C PRO A 208 15.08 -23.75 -9.79
N ALA A 209 16.29 -23.73 -10.36
CA ALA A 209 17.16 -24.91 -10.45
C ALA A 209 17.60 -25.46 -9.07
N ARG A 210 17.61 -24.60 -8.04
CA ARG A 210 17.94 -24.97 -6.66
C ARG A 210 16.67 -25.02 -5.82
N THR A 211 16.45 -26.15 -5.14
CA THR A 211 15.28 -26.37 -4.27
C THR A 211 15.57 -26.17 -2.77
N THR A 212 16.84 -26.01 -2.39
CA THR A 212 17.26 -25.75 -1.00
C THR A 212 18.43 -24.78 -1.01
N VAL A 213 18.37 -23.78 -0.15
CA VAL A 213 19.35 -22.71 -0.04
C VAL A 213 19.66 -22.48 1.43
N ARG A 214 20.95 -22.38 1.79
CA ARG A 214 21.34 -22.07 3.17
C ARG A 214 21.87 -20.65 3.24
N ASP A 215 21.06 -19.74 3.77
CA ASP A 215 21.39 -18.32 3.84
C ASP A 215 20.80 -17.71 5.12
N THR A 216 21.64 -17.67 6.14
CA THR A 216 21.29 -17.15 7.47
C THR A 216 20.95 -15.67 7.46
N GLY A 217 21.62 -14.89 6.59
CA GLY A 217 21.40 -13.44 6.48
C GLY A 217 20.02 -13.12 5.92
N THR A 218 19.59 -13.87 4.91
CA THR A 218 18.26 -13.74 4.29
C THR A 218 17.14 -14.10 5.28
N VAL A 219 17.28 -15.20 6.03
CA VAL A 219 16.29 -15.61 7.03
C VAL A 219 16.13 -14.54 8.12
N GLU A 220 17.23 -13.95 8.58
CA GLU A 220 17.21 -12.90 9.60
C GLU A 220 16.62 -11.59 9.07
N SER A 221 16.94 -11.19 7.84
CA SER A 221 16.31 -10.02 7.20
C SER A 221 14.79 -10.20 7.08
N LEU A 222 14.33 -11.38 6.68
CA LEU A 222 12.90 -11.71 6.62
C LEU A 222 12.21 -11.67 7.99
N ARG A 223 12.91 -12.02 9.07
CA ARG A 223 12.38 -11.90 10.44
C ARG A 223 12.20 -10.44 10.86
N ARG A 224 13.08 -9.54 10.43
CA ARG A 224 13.06 -8.12 10.82
C ARG A 224 12.07 -7.27 10.03
N ALA A 225 11.66 -7.72 8.85
CA ALA A 225 10.82 -6.96 7.94
C ALA A 225 9.47 -7.66 7.64
N PRO A 226 8.49 -7.59 8.56
CA PRO A 226 7.19 -8.25 8.40
C PRO A 226 6.35 -7.70 7.23
N ASP A 227 6.63 -6.48 6.77
CA ASP A 227 5.85 -5.79 5.73
C ASP A 227 6.22 -6.20 4.29
N GLY A 228 7.23 -7.06 4.15
CA GLY A 228 7.80 -7.44 2.86
C GLY A 228 9.09 -6.71 2.56
N LEU A 229 9.94 -7.36 1.78
CA LEU A 229 11.23 -6.86 1.34
C LEU A 229 11.27 -6.79 -0.18
N HIS A 230 11.91 -5.74 -0.70
CA HIS A 230 12.34 -5.75 -2.08
C HIS A 230 13.54 -6.70 -2.23
N PRO A 231 13.67 -7.45 -3.35
CA PRO A 231 14.82 -8.33 -3.58
C PRO A 231 16.18 -7.65 -3.34
N ALA A 232 16.31 -6.37 -3.70
CA ALA A 232 17.54 -5.59 -3.47
C ALA A 232 17.88 -5.33 -1.99
N GLU A 233 16.90 -5.46 -1.08
CA GLU A 233 17.07 -5.31 0.37
C GLU A 233 17.47 -6.64 1.03
N LEU A 234 17.18 -7.76 0.38
CA LEU A 234 17.71 -9.08 0.74
C LEU A 234 19.14 -9.12 0.21
N ALA A 235 20.11 -9.36 1.11
CA ALA A 235 21.54 -9.19 0.84
C ALA A 235 21.92 -9.73 -0.56
N PRO A 236 22.33 -8.87 -1.51
CA PRO A 236 22.50 -9.24 -2.93
C PRO A 236 23.61 -10.27 -3.19
N SER A 237 24.39 -10.63 -2.17
CA SER A 237 25.50 -11.59 -2.25
C SER A 237 25.17 -12.99 -1.71
N GLY A 238 23.94 -13.23 -1.23
CA GLY A 238 23.49 -14.54 -0.75
C GLY A 238 23.01 -15.47 -1.87
N GLU A 239 23.10 -16.79 -1.66
CA GLU A 239 22.60 -17.79 -2.61
C GLU A 239 21.10 -17.63 -2.91
N TYR A 240 20.33 -17.08 -1.96
CA TYR A 240 18.91 -16.82 -2.14
C TYR A 240 18.66 -15.62 -3.05
N GLY A 241 19.46 -14.55 -2.92
CA GLY A 241 19.39 -13.37 -3.78
C GLY A 241 19.59 -13.70 -5.26
N ALA A 242 20.56 -14.57 -5.57
CA ALA A 242 20.81 -15.02 -6.95
C ALA A 242 19.59 -15.72 -7.58
N ILE A 243 18.83 -16.49 -6.80
CA ILE A 243 17.62 -17.17 -7.27
C ILE A 243 16.48 -16.16 -7.49
N LEU A 244 16.38 -15.14 -6.63
CA LEU A 244 15.39 -14.07 -6.79
C LEU A 244 15.65 -13.25 -8.06
N GLU A 245 16.92 -12.98 -8.38
CA GLU A 245 17.33 -12.30 -9.61
C GLU A 245 17.07 -13.15 -10.86
N GLU A 246 17.46 -14.44 -10.83
CA GLU A 246 17.20 -15.39 -11.92
C GLU A 246 15.71 -15.45 -12.28
N CYS A 247 14.86 -15.48 -11.25
CA CYS A 247 13.41 -15.53 -11.42
C CYS A 247 12.78 -14.15 -11.69
N GLY A 248 13.52 -13.04 -11.62
CA GLY A 248 12.98 -11.69 -11.79
C GLY A 248 11.95 -11.29 -10.73
N VAL A 249 12.14 -11.76 -9.49
CA VAL A 249 11.23 -11.47 -8.37
C VAL A 249 11.23 -9.97 -8.10
N ALA A 250 10.06 -9.39 -7.83
CA ALA A 250 9.93 -7.97 -7.48
C ALA A 250 9.46 -7.75 -6.03
N LEU A 251 8.89 -8.78 -5.39
CA LEU A 251 8.42 -8.68 -4.01
C LEU A 251 8.60 -10.01 -3.29
N VAL A 252 9.13 -9.92 -2.06
CA VAL A 252 9.24 -11.05 -1.14
C VAL A 252 8.46 -10.73 0.13
N LEU A 253 7.48 -11.58 0.47
CA LEU A 253 6.67 -11.44 1.68
C LEU A 253 7.02 -12.55 2.67
N PRO A 254 7.31 -12.23 3.94
CA PRO A 254 7.53 -13.26 4.94
C PRO A 254 6.20 -13.97 5.26
N LEU A 255 6.25 -15.29 5.32
CA LEU A 255 5.16 -16.13 5.80
C LEU A 255 5.38 -16.31 7.30
N THR A 256 4.56 -15.66 8.12
CA THR A 256 4.64 -15.76 9.58
C THR A 256 3.40 -16.42 10.15
N HIS A 257 3.58 -17.20 11.22
CA HIS A 257 2.48 -17.78 12.00
C HIS A 257 2.75 -17.52 13.48
N GLN A 258 1.84 -16.82 14.16
CA GLN A 258 1.98 -16.44 15.57
C GLN A 258 3.31 -15.74 15.91
N GLY A 259 3.84 -14.93 14.99
CA GLY A 259 5.11 -14.20 15.16
C GLY A 259 6.37 -15.00 14.81
N GLU A 260 6.23 -16.29 14.47
CA GLU A 260 7.35 -17.11 14.00
C GLU A 260 7.45 -17.06 12.47
N LEU A 261 8.66 -16.92 11.93
CA LEU A 261 8.90 -17.04 10.50
C LEU A 261 8.79 -18.51 10.08
N VAL A 262 7.81 -18.78 9.21
CA VAL A 262 7.55 -20.09 8.62
C VAL A 262 8.21 -20.22 7.26
N GLY A 263 8.40 -19.11 6.54
CA GLY A 263 8.94 -19.11 5.18
C GLY A 263 8.84 -17.76 4.49
N ALA A 264 8.92 -17.77 3.16
CA ALA A 264 8.80 -16.60 2.31
C ALA A 264 7.96 -16.91 1.06
N LEU A 265 7.13 -15.94 0.66
CA LEU A 265 6.38 -15.94 -0.60
C LEU A 265 7.04 -14.95 -1.55
N CYS A 266 7.54 -15.46 -2.67
CA CYS A 266 8.21 -14.68 -3.70
C CYS A 266 7.31 -14.58 -4.93
N MET A 267 7.28 -13.40 -5.54
CA MET A 267 6.48 -13.16 -6.73
C MET A 267 7.13 -12.21 -7.72
N THR A 268 6.91 -12.50 -8.99
CA THR A 268 7.32 -11.67 -10.12
C THR A 268 6.25 -10.65 -10.47
N PRO A 269 6.62 -9.49 -11.03
CA PRO A 269 5.63 -8.52 -11.49
C PRO A 269 4.94 -9.05 -12.75
N ARG A 270 3.71 -8.58 -13.01
CA ARG A 270 2.94 -8.97 -14.22
C ARG A 270 3.65 -8.56 -15.51
N ARG A 271 4.39 -7.45 -15.47
CA ARG A 271 5.19 -6.93 -16.57
C ARG A 271 6.55 -6.49 -16.03
N PRO A 272 7.63 -6.61 -16.84
CA PRO A 272 8.94 -6.08 -16.47
C PRO A 272 8.84 -4.58 -16.13
N GLY A 273 9.30 -4.18 -14.94
CA GLY A 273 9.29 -2.79 -14.46
C GLY A 273 7.97 -2.31 -13.82
N GLU A 274 6.92 -3.13 -13.76
CA GLU A 274 5.69 -2.81 -13.03
C GLU A 274 5.91 -2.96 -11.52
N THR A 275 5.53 -1.96 -10.73
CA THR A 275 5.55 -2.04 -9.26
C THR A 275 4.17 -2.43 -8.74
N PHE A 276 4.11 -3.25 -7.69
CA PHE A 276 2.85 -3.59 -7.04
C PHE A 276 2.21 -2.34 -6.42
N SER A 277 0.92 -2.12 -6.68
CA SER A 277 0.19 -1.01 -6.08
C SER A 277 0.08 -1.19 -4.55
N PRO A 278 -0.14 -0.12 -3.77
CA PRO A 278 -0.31 -0.24 -2.32
C PRO A 278 -1.49 -1.16 -1.92
N ALA A 279 -2.54 -1.21 -2.75
CA ALA A 279 -3.69 -2.08 -2.55
C ALA A 279 -3.32 -3.56 -2.80
N ASP A 280 -2.58 -3.83 -3.88
CA ASP A 280 -2.11 -5.20 -4.19
C ASP A 280 -1.19 -5.71 -3.08
N ARG A 281 -0.26 -4.87 -2.59
CA ARG A 281 0.63 -5.25 -1.47
C ARG A 281 -0.15 -5.61 -0.21
N GLN A 282 -1.23 -4.89 0.10
CA GLN A 282 -2.06 -5.21 1.26
C GLN A 282 -2.77 -6.56 1.08
N LEU A 283 -3.39 -6.79 -0.08
CA LEU A 283 -4.05 -8.05 -0.38
C LEU A 283 -3.05 -9.23 -0.33
N LEU A 284 -1.86 -9.03 -0.89
CA LEU A 284 -0.79 -10.01 -0.86
C LEU A 284 -0.29 -10.28 0.57
N ARG A 285 -0.22 -9.28 1.44
CA ARG A 285 0.08 -9.47 2.87
C ARG A 285 -0.99 -10.28 3.59
N ASP A 286 -2.26 -9.94 3.41
CA ASP A 286 -3.38 -10.69 3.99
C ASP A 286 -3.33 -12.17 3.55
N LEU A 287 -2.99 -12.41 2.28
CA LEU A 287 -2.79 -13.75 1.73
C LEU A 287 -1.54 -14.43 2.30
N ALA A 288 -0.43 -13.72 2.46
CA ALA A 288 0.79 -14.24 3.06
C ALA A 288 0.58 -14.66 4.53
N THR A 289 -0.16 -13.88 5.32
CA THR A 289 -0.52 -14.26 6.70
C THR A 289 -1.29 -15.58 6.72
N GLN A 290 -2.25 -15.74 5.81
CA GLN A 290 -3.03 -16.96 5.74
C GLN A 290 -2.23 -18.14 5.19
N ALA A 291 -1.40 -17.92 4.17
CA ALA A 291 -0.50 -18.92 3.62
C ALA A 291 0.54 -19.35 4.67
N GLY A 292 0.95 -18.48 5.60
CA GLY A 292 1.82 -18.80 6.72
C GLY A 292 1.24 -19.85 7.65
N ALA A 293 -0.06 -19.78 7.95
CA ALA A 293 -0.74 -20.81 8.75
C ALA A 293 -0.75 -22.18 8.03
N ALA A 294 -1.06 -22.19 6.74
CA ALA A 294 -1.02 -23.41 5.94
C ALA A 294 0.41 -23.98 5.83
N ALA A 295 1.40 -23.13 5.55
CA ALA A 295 2.82 -23.49 5.49
C ALA A 295 3.32 -24.05 6.83
N HIS A 296 2.82 -23.56 7.96
CA HIS A 296 3.20 -24.06 9.28
C HIS A 296 2.70 -25.50 9.49
N ALA A 297 1.45 -25.78 9.10
CA ALA A 297 0.90 -27.13 9.16
C ALA A 297 1.68 -28.11 8.26
N VAL A 298 2.09 -27.68 7.06
CA VAL A 298 2.93 -28.50 6.18
C VAL A 298 4.30 -28.74 6.79
N ARG A 299 4.96 -27.69 7.28
CA ARG A 299 6.28 -27.80 7.93
C ARG A 299 6.25 -28.76 9.11
N LEU A 300 5.21 -28.69 9.95
CA LEU A 300 5.04 -29.60 11.08
C LEU A 300 4.87 -31.07 10.62
N THR A 301 4.11 -31.29 9.55
CA THR A 301 3.91 -32.63 8.99
C THR A 301 5.20 -33.22 8.45
N VAL A 302 6.00 -32.41 7.73
CA VAL A 302 7.31 -32.82 7.20
C VAL A 302 8.27 -33.15 8.35
N ALA A 303 8.33 -32.31 9.38
CA ALA A 303 9.18 -32.54 10.56
C ALA A 303 8.78 -33.80 11.35
N LEU A 304 7.48 -34.05 11.52
CA LEU A 304 6.99 -35.26 12.19
C LEU A 304 7.39 -36.53 11.43
N ARG A 305 7.32 -36.50 10.10
CA ARG A 305 7.74 -37.63 9.26
C ARG A 305 9.24 -37.90 9.39
N SER A 306 10.09 -36.87 9.37
CA SER A 306 11.52 -37.06 9.54
C SER A 306 11.85 -37.68 10.90
N SER A 307 11.22 -37.21 11.99
CA SER A 307 11.46 -37.78 13.33
C SER A 307 10.98 -39.23 13.47
N LEU A 308 9.85 -39.60 12.85
CA LEU A 308 9.38 -40.99 12.85
C LEU A 308 10.34 -41.92 12.08
N GLU A 309 10.90 -41.44 10.98
CA GLU A 309 11.87 -42.20 10.20
C GLU A 309 13.18 -42.39 10.98
N GLU A 310 13.68 -41.35 11.64
CA GLU A 310 14.84 -41.45 12.54
C GLU A 310 14.61 -42.46 13.67
N LEU A 311 13.42 -42.46 14.28
CA LEU A 311 13.07 -43.43 15.32
C LEU A 311 12.98 -44.85 14.79
N ARG A 312 12.39 -45.05 13.60
CA ARG A 312 12.35 -46.36 12.95
C ARG A 312 13.76 -46.86 12.67
N GLN A 313 14.60 -46.01 12.08
CA GLN A 313 15.98 -46.35 11.77
C GLN A 313 16.79 -46.65 13.03
N SER A 314 16.60 -45.88 14.10
CA SER A 314 17.23 -46.12 15.41
C SER A 314 16.79 -47.46 15.99
N ARG A 315 15.49 -47.77 15.94
CA ARG A 315 14.94 -49.05 16.40
C ARG A 315 15.50 -50.22 15.58
N GLU A 316 15.58 -50.09 14.26
CA GLU A 316 16.15 -51.12 13.40
C GLU A 316 17.61 -51.39 13.73
N ARG A 317 18.41 -50.34 13.97
CA ARG A 317 19.81 -50.49 14.41
C ARG A 317 19.91 -51.22 15.75
N LEU A 318 19.04 -50.89 16.72
CA LEU A 318 19.03 -51.56 18.02
C LEU A 318 18.63 -53.04 17.90
N VAL A 319 17.62 -53.35 17.09
CA VAL A 319 17.17 -54.73 16.87
C VAL A 319 18.25 -55.53 16.15
N ALA A 320 18.90 -54.97 15.13
CA ALA A 320 20.00 -55.62 14.43
C ALA A 320 21.19 -55.89 15.38
N ALA A 321 21.53 -54.94 16.25
CA ALA A 321 22.59 -55.12 17.25
C ALA A 321 22.24 -56.22 18.28
N GLN A 322 20.98 -56.29 18.73
CA GLN A 322 20.54 -57.32 19.67
C GLN A 322 20.51 -58.72 19.04
N GLU A 323 20.10 -58.83 17.78
CA GLU A 323 20.07 -60.11 17.07
C GLU A 323 21.49 -60.64 16.81
N GLU A 324 22.45 -59.76 16.51
CA GLU A 324 23.87 -60.16 16.37
C GLU A 324 24.44 -60.65 17.70
N GLU A 325 24.15 -59.97 18.81
CA GLU A 325 24.60 -60.41 20.14
C GLU A 325 23.98 -61.75 20.54
N ARG A 326 22.68 -61.95 20.24
CA ARG A 326 22.03 -63.25 20.45
C ARG A 326 22.70 -64.36 19.64
N ARG A 327 23.00 -64.10 18.36
CA ARG A 327 23.68 -65.08 17.49
C ARG A 327 25.10 -65.39 17.95
N ARG A 328 25.80 -64.40 18.53
CA ARG A 328 27.12 -64.59 19.13
C ARG A 328 27.05 -65.47 20.37
N ILE A 329 26.15 -65.17 21.30
CA ILE A 329 25.95 -65.97 22.52
C ILE A 329 25.56 -67.41 22.15
N GLN A 330 24.68 -67.60 21.17
CA GLN A 330 24.29 -68.94 20.72
C GLN A 330 25.49 -69.73 20.13
N ARG A 331 26.39 -69.06 19.38
CA ARG A 331 27.62 -69.67 18.87
C ARG A 331 28.57 -70.05 19.99
N ASP A 332 28.88 -69.13 20.91
CA ASP A 332 29.78 -69.37 22.03
C ASP A 332 29.29 -70.52 22.94
N LEU A 333 27.97 -70.63 23.15
CA LEU A 333 27.37 -71.72 23.92
C LEU A 333 27.45 -73.08 23.19
N HIS A 334 27.36 -73.07 21.86
CA HIS A 334 27.44 -74.28 21.05
C HIS A 334 28.89 -74.79 20.91
N ASP A 335 29.88 -73.88 20.94
CA ASP A 335 31.30 -74.23 20.91
C ASP A 335 31.82 -74.73 22.28
N GLY A 336 31.22 -74.27 23.38
CA GLY A 336 31.56 -74.71 24.75
C GLY A 336 31.07 -76.11 25.16
N LEU A 337 30.24 -76.77 24.34
CA LEU A 337 29.67 -78.10 24.60
C LEU A 337 30.26 -79.22 23.71
N GLY A 338 31.39 -78.97 23.05
CA GLY A 338 32.12 -80.00 22.28
C GLY A 338 32.52 -81.19 23.17
N PRO A 339 32.43 -82.45 22.68
CA PRO A 339 32.51 -83.63 23.52
C PRO A 339 33.92 -83.79 24.12
N VAL A 340 33.95 -83.96 25.44
CA VAL A 340 35.13 -84.33 26.26
C VAL A 340 35.39 -85.82 26.13
#